data_AF-A0A2V8K2I7-F1
#
_entry.id   AF-A0A2V8K2I7-F1
#
_cell.length_a   1.000
_cell.length_b   1.000
_cell.length_c   1.000
_cell.angle_alpha   90.00
_cell.angle_beta   90.00
_cell.angle_gamma   90.00
#
_symmetry.space_group_name_H-M   'P 1'
#
loop_
_entity.id
_entity.type
_entity.pdbx_description
1 polymer ?
#
loop_
_entity_poly.entity_id
_entity_poly.type
_entity_poly.pdbx_seq_one_letter_code
_entity_poly.pdbx_strand_id
1 'polypeptide(L)'
;MITWADGHVTHHLAPVLRGMCPCASCKDEMTGIRIVLPIHIPDDLEFRKIELVGQYALQFEWSDGHRTGIYSFEYLRELGAHT
;
A
#
# COMPACT_ATOMS: atom_id res chain seq x y z
N MET A 1 -6.31 -8.03 -4.93
CA MET A 1 -7.57 -7.53 -5.55
C MET A 1 -8.44 -6.98 -4.45
N ILE A 2 -9.07 -5.83 -4.66
CA ILE A 2 -10.06 -5.24 -3.75
C ILE A 2 -11.36 -5.10 -4.52
N THR A 3 -12.45 -5.65 -3.97
CA THR A 3 -13.80 -5.44 -4.49
C THR A 3 -14.48 -4.39 -3.62
N TRP A 4 -14.91 -3.31 -4.26
CA TRP A 4 -15.50 -2.16 -3.59
C TRP A 4 -17.02 -2.28 -3.52
N ALA A 5 -17.64 -1.53 -2.61
CA ALA A 5 -19.09 -1.59 -2.36
C ALA A 5 -19.95 -1.19 -3.58
N ASP A 6 -19.39 -0.37 -4.47
CA ASP A 6 -20.01 0.04 -5.75
C ASP A 6 -19.82 -0.99 -6.87
N GLY A 7 -19.25 -2.16 -6.56
CA GLY A 7 -18.96 -3.23 -7.53
C GLY A 7 -17.71 -3.00 -8.35
N HIS A 8 -17.01 -1.87 -8.18
CA HIS A 8 -15.72 -1.65 -8.82
C HIS A 8 -14.68 -2.63 -8.26
N VAL A 9 -13.69 -2.99 -9.08
CA VAL A 9 -12.62 -3.92 -8.69
C VAL A 9 -11.28 -3.29 -9.02
N THR A 10 -10.37 -3.26 -8.05
CA THR A 10 -9.00 -2.81 -8.26
C THR A 10 -8.01 -3.96 -8.05
N HIS A 11 -6.98 -3.99 -8.90
CA HIS A 11 -5.89 -4.96 -8.82
C HIS A 11 -4.63 -4.24 -8.35
N HIS A 12 -3.99 -4.79 -7.32
CA HIS A 12 -2.74 -4.26 -6.77
C HIS A 12 -1.71 -5.39 -6.74
N LEU A 13 -0.57 -5.17 -7.40
CA LEU A 13 0.59 -6.03 -7.27
C LEU A 13 1.28 -5.73 -5.94
N ALA A 14 1.73 -6.77 -5.23
CA ALA A 14 2.38 -6.62 -3.92
C ALA A 14 3.59 -5.66 -3.97
N PRO A 15 4.52 -5.76 -4.94
CA PRO A 15 5.67 -4.86 -4.98
C PRO A 15 5.27 -3.40 -5.24
N VAL A 16 4.27 -3.17 -6.11
CA VAL A 16 3.75 -1.83 -6.41
C VAL A 16 3.11 -1.22 -5.17
N LEU A 17 2.24 -1.97 -4.49
CA LEU A 17 1.55 -1.47 -3.30
C LEU A 17 2.53 -1.18 -2.15
N ARG A 18 3.51 -2.05 -1.93
CA ARG A 18 4.60 -1.83 -0.97
C ARG A 18 5.46 -0.62 -1.32
N GLY A 19 5.75 -0.43 -2.61
CA GLY A 19 6.47 0.74 -3.12
C GLY A 19 5.67 2.04 -2.92
N MET A 20 4.35 1.94 -2.82
CA MET A 20 3.45 3.05 -2.54
C MET A 20 3.17 3.29 -1.05
N CYS A 21 3.90 2.62 -0.14
CA CYS A 21 3.72 2.76 1.30
C CYS A 21 3.71 4.24 1.76
N PRO A 22 2.68 4.69 2.51
CA PRO A 22 2.53 6.08 2.91
C PRO A 22 3.27 6.44 4.22
N CYS A 23 3.98 5.50 4.86
CA CYS A 23 4.63 5.78 6.14
C CYS A 23 5.82 6.74 5.99
N ALA A 24 6.18 7.41 7.09
CA ALA A 24 7.29 8.36 7.16
C ALA A 24 8.66 7.79 6.74
N SER A 25 8.85 6.47 6.86
CA SER A 25 10.09 5.83 6.42
C SER A 25 10.16 5.62 4.90
N CYS A 26 9.02 5.67 4.20
CA CYS A 26 8.93 5.48 2.76
C CYS A 26 8.66 6.78 2.00
N LYS A 27 8.03 7.76 2.64
CA LYS A 27 7.71 9.07 2.10
C LYS A 27 8.06 10.12 3.14
N ASP A 28 8.88 11.09 2.74
CA ASP A 28 9.22 12.22 3.58
C ASP A 28 7.95 13.05 3.86
N GLU A 29 7.64 13.28 5.13
CA GLU A 29 6.38 13.93 5.53
C GLU A 29 6.36 15.43 5.18
N MET A 30 7.52 16.08 5.16
CA MET A 30 7.63 17.53 4.96
C MET A 30 7.54 17.91 3.49
N THR A 31 8.22 17.15 2.64
CA THR A 31 8.32 17.39 1.20
C THR A 31 7.32 16.58 0.39
N GLY A 32 6.79 15.50 0.98
CA GLY A 32 5.96 14.52 0.28
C GLY A 32 6.75 13.66 -0.72
N ILE A 33 8.08 13.79 -0.78
CA ILE A 33 8.92 13.06 -1.73
C ILE A 33 9.06 11.61 -1.26
N ARG A 34 8.89 10.69 -2.20
CA ARG A 34 9.03 9.25 -1.94
C ARG A 34 10.51 8.86 -1.89
N ILE A 35 10.90 8.24 -0.77
CA ILE A 35 12.26 7.76 -0.50
C ILE A 35 12.41 6.32 -1.01
N VAL A 36 11.39 5.49 -0.76
CA VAL A 36 11.36 4.09 -1.21
C VAL A 36 10.50 3.99 -2.46
N LEU A 37 11.13 3.70 -3.59
CA LEU A 37 10.48 3.52 -4.88
C LEU A 37 10.13 2.04 -5.12
N PRO A 38 9.14 1.73 -5.99
CA PRO A 38 8.81 0.35 -6.35
C PRO A 38 10.01 -0.48 -6.84
N ILE A 39 10.98 0.14 -7.53
CA ILE A 39 12.21 -0.52 -7.99
C ILE A 39 13.12 -0.99 -6.84
N HIS A 40 12.93 -0.50 -5.62
CA HIS A 40 13.67 -0.96 -4.44
C HIS A 40 13.00 -2.16 -3.75
N ILE A 41 11.81 -2.56 -4.22
CA ILE A 41 11.03 -3.62 -3.61
C ILE A 41 11.33 -4.95 -4.31
N PRO A 42 11.62 -6.03 -3.58
CA PRO A 42 11.84 -7.35 -4.18
C PRO A 42 10.63 -7.82 -5.00
N ASP A 43 10.88 -8.43 -6.15
CA ASP A 43 9.82 -8.96 -7.01
C ASP A 43 9.08 -10.16 -6.37
N ASP A 44 9.74 -10.86 -5.45
CA ASP A 44 9.21 -11.97 -4.66
C ASP A 44 8.55 -11.52 -3.34
N LEU A 45 8.23 -10.23 -3.21
CA LEU A 45 7.54 -9.71 -2.03
C LEU A 45 6.16 -10.34 -1.87
N GLU A 46 5.89 -10.82 -0.67
CA GLU A 46 4.61 -11.44 -0.29
C GLU A 46 3.88 -10.61 0.77
N PHE A 47 2.56 -10.71 0.76
CA PHE A 47 1.73 -10.31 1.89
C PHE A 47 1.84 -11.36 2.99
N ARG A 48 2.23 -10.95 4.20
CA ARG A 48 2.20 -11.78 5.40
C ARG A 48 0.90 -11.66 6.18
N LYS A 49 0.39 -10.43 6.29
CA LYS A 49 -0.84 -10.13 7.04
C LYS A 49 -1.53 -8.91 6.46
N ILE A 50 -2.85 -8.86 6.59
CA ILE A 50 -3.69 -7.71 6.27
C ILE A 50 -4.60 -7.46 7.45
N GLU A 51 -4.62 -6.24 7.96
CA GLU A 51 -5.46 -5.85 9.10
C GLU A 51 -6.24 -4.57 8.78
N LEU A 52 -7.45 -4.50 9.32
CA LEU A 52 -8.23 -3.26 9.33
C LEU A 52 -7.69 -2.33 10.40
N VAL A 53 -7.48 -1.07 10.02
CA VAL A 53 -7.19 0.01 10.96
C VAL A 53 -8.47 0.83 11.12
N GLY A 54 -9.18 0.58 12.22
CA GLY A 54 -10.51 1.14 12.45
C GLY A 54 -11.48 0.77 11.32
N GLN A 55 -12.16 1.77 10.77
CA GLN A 55 -13.12 1.60 9.66
C GLN A 55 -12.71 2.35 8.38
N TYR A 56 -11.44 2.76 8.26
CA TYR A 56 -11.04 3.69 7.19
C TYR A 56 -9.79 3.26 6.40
N ALA A 57 -9.07 2.24 6.83
CA ALA A 57 -7.78 1.88 6.24
C ALA A 57 -7.43 0.40 6.41
N LEU A 58 -6.44 -0.03 5.63
CA LEU A 58 -5.73 -1.30 5.79
C LEU A 58 -4.28 -1.07 6.22
N GLN A 59 -3.77 -1.98 7.04
CA GLN A 59 -2.35 -2.16 7.30
C GLN A 59 -1.91 -3.50 6.71
N PHE A 60 -0.72 -3.51 6.11
CA PHE A 60 -0.12 -4.71 5.55
C PHE A 60 1.18 -5.03 6.28
N GLU A 61 1.37 -6.30 6.62
CA GLU A 61 2.67 -6.85 6.97
C GLU A 61 3.25 -7.55 5.75
N TRP A 62 4.51 -7.26 5.44
CA TRP A 62 5.20 -7.71 4.23
C TRP A 62 6.32 -8.69 4.56
N SER A 63 6.71 -9.52 3.59
CA SER A 63 7.82 -10.48 3.78
C SER A 63 9.19 -9.83 4.02
N ASP A 64 9.36 -8.56 3.66
CA ASP A 64 10.55 -7.74 3.97
C ASP A 64 10.58 -7.23 5.44
N GLY A 65 9.56 -7.58 6.24
CA GLY A 65 9.40 -7.17 7.63
C GLY A 65 8.75 -5.80 7.84
N HIS A 66 8.40 -5.08 6.76
CA HIS A 66 7.76 -3.77 6.87
C HIS A 66 6.28 -3.92 7.29
N ARG A 67 5.80 -3.02 8.16
CA ARG A 67 4.41 -3.09 8.68
C ARG A 67 3.79 -1.78 9.14
N THR A 68 4.46 -0.64 8.96
CA THR A 68 4.01 0.64 9.55
C THR A 68 3.13 1.47 8.62
N GLY A 69 2.95 1.04 7.37
CA GLY A 69 2.07 1.72 6.42
C GLY A 69 0.59 1.55 6.76
N ILE A 70 -0.14 2.65 6.86
CA ILE A 70 -1.60 2.70 6.99
C ILE A 70 -2.16 3.25 5.68
N TYR A 71 -2.84 2.40 4.92
CA TYR A 71 -3.35 2.70 3.60
C TYR A 71 -4.84 2.98 3.71
N SER A 72 -5.24 4.27 3.67
CA SER A 72 -6.66 4.62 3.67
C SER A 72 -7.38 3.98 2.48
N PHE A 73 -8.66 3.66 2.65
CA PHE A 73 -9.48 3.13 1.56
C PHE A 73 -9.53 4.08 0.37
N GLU A 74 -9.57 5.39 0.63
CA GLU A 74 -9.46 6.41 -0.41
C GLU A 74 -8.14 6.29 -1.18
N TYR A 75 -7.02 6.21 -0.48
CA TYR A 75 -5.70 6.08 -1.11
C TYR A 75 -5.57 4.78 -1.92
N LEU A 76 -6.06 3.65 -1.39
CA LEU A 76 -6.10 2.38 -2.11
C LEU A 76 -6.97 2.47 -3.38
N ARG A 77 -8.09 3.19 -3.31
CA ARG A 77 -8.97 3.42 -4.46
C ARG A 77 -8.27 4.27 -5.53
N GLU A 78 -7.59 5.34 -5.13
CA GLU A 78 -6.81 6.20 -6.02
C GLU A 78 -5.68 5.42 -6.72
N LEU A 79 -4.91 4.62 -5.96
CA LEU A 79 -3.85 3.79 -6.53
C LEU A 79 -4.38 2.80 -7.58
N GLY A 80 -5.60 2.31 -7.40
CA GLY A 80 -6.26 1.40 -8.32
C GLY A 80 -6.84 2.06 -9.56
N ALA A 81 -6.98 3.39 -9.58
CA ALA A 81 -7.45 4.14 -10.74
C ALA A 81 -6.32 4.47 -11.76
N HIS A 82 -5.06 4.27 -11.37
CA HIS A 82 -3.86 4.62 -12.14
C HIS A 82 -3.02 3.41 -12.58
N THR A 83 -3.55 2.20 -12.44
CA THR A 83 -2.92 0.93 -12.86
C THR A 83 -3.83 0.24 -13.88
#